data_AF-A0A3B6VAZ5-F1
#
_entry.id   AF-A0A3B6VAZ5-F1
#
_cell.length_a   1.000
_cell.length_b   1.000
_cell.length_c   1.000
_cell.angle_alpha   90.00
_cell.angle_beta   90.00
_cell.angle_gamma   90.00
#
_symmetry.space_group_name_H-M   'P 1'
#
loop_
_entity.id
_entity.type
_entity.pdbx_description
1 polymer ?
#
loop_
_entity_poly.entity_id
_entity_poly.type
_entity_poly.pdbx_seq_one_letter_code
_entity_poly.pdbx_strand_id
1 'polypeptide(L)'
;MKKLFLFGLFLLSLFALSCSNNVLKPSDYSKEEINKKYPYWQVGVANFQIANNLSSYATITVEEKRFILRCMALIRTALNSDEFLQAVRDKGALTAASDYSYGNFSIKAGAAYDPDKLTEVVRTVKHNFTYEKLSTGGAGLGTVGVSRYVRYCGGQPADQIPTADWVGFENDNWIKWSGSGNSLYGYSSFASLMFHEHMHNIGFTHNDVNKDSNVPYGLQDVVQKLIYRILNEDLKDKYAKQLDELTAYYFTEYKDLLLEDSVFDPSKK
;
A
#
# COMPACT_ATOMS: atom_id res chain seq x y z
N MET A 1 12.42 2.21 31.59
CA MET A 1 13.27 3.42 31.39
C MET A 1 14.35 3.26 30.31
N LYS A 2 15.06 2.13 30.17
CA LYS A 2 16.05 1.93 29.07
C LYS A 2 15.45 1.84 27.65
N LYS A 3 14.19 1.39 27.49
CA LYS A 3 13.53 1.24 26.17
C LYS A 3 12.98 2.55 25.58
N LEU A 4 12.58 3.52 26.41
CA LEU A 4 12.15 4.86 25.96
C LEU A 4 13.31 5.68 25.36
N PHE A 5 14.53 5.45 25.87
CA PHE A 5 15.72 6.19 25.44
C PHE A 5 16.15 5.82 24.01
N LEU A 6 15.96 4.56 23.62
CA LEU A 6 16.20 4.06 22.26
C LEU A 6 15.16 4.58 21.24
N PHE A 7 13.91 4.76 21.67
CA PHE A 7 12.85 5.37 20.85
C PHE A 7 13.15 6.84 20.55
N GLY A 8 13.65 7.57 21.55
CA GLY A 8 14.13 8.94 21.37
C GLY A 8 15.36 9.02 20.46
N LEU A 9 16.32 8.11 20.59
CA LEU A 9 17.53 8.08 19.76
C LEU A 9 17.24 7.72 18.29
N PHE A 10 16.30 6.81 18.02
CA PHE A 10 15.93 6.44 16.65
C PHE A 10 15.18 7.58 15.95
N LEU A 11 14.25 8.24 16.65
CA LEU A 11 13.62 9.47 16.17
C LEU A 11 14.67 10.56 15.93
N LEU A 12 15.58 10.80 16.88
CA LEU A 12 16.70 11.76 16.71
C LEU A 12 17.63 11.40 15.55
N SER A 13 17.84 10.12 15.23
CA SER A 13 18.66 9.70 14.09
C SER A 13 18.01 9.99 12.74
N LEU A 14 16.66 9.98 12.67
CA LEU A 14 15.91 10.47 11.50
C LEU A 14 16.00 12.01 11.38
N PHE A 15 16.16 12.73 12.50
CA PHE A 15 16.33 14.19 12.50
C PHE A 15 17.79 14.66 12.34
N ALA A 16 18.79 13.82 12.66
CA ALA A 16 20.20 14.19 12.66
C ALA A 16 20.90 14.04 11.30
N LEU A 17 20.30 13.30 10.34
CA LEU A 17 20.80 13.22 8.95
C LEU A 17 20.33 14.39 8.07
N SER A 18 19.52 15.29 8.61
CA SER A 18 19.12 16.55 8.00
C SER A 18 19.93 17.70 8.62
N CYS A 19 21.22 17.82 8.26
CA CYS A 19 21.98 19.04 8.52
C CYS A 19 21.58 20.15 7.52
N SER A 20 20.30 20.54 7.57
CA SER A 20 19.80 21.82 7.08
C SER A 20 18.69 22.26 8.03
N ASN A 21 18.73 23.54 8.43
CA ASN A 21 17.95 24.13 9.54
C ASN A 21 16.43 24.11 9.33
N ASN A 22 15.78 22.95 9.39
CA ASN A 22 14.34 22.82 9.56
C ASN A 22 14.06 21.60 10.43
N VAL A 23 14.06 21.79 11.75
CA VAL A 23 13.57 20.78 12.69
C VAL A 23 12.06 20.65 12.46
N LEU A 24 11.67 19.63 11.69
CA LEU A 24 10.28 19.31 11.35
C LEU A 24 9.51 19.00 12.65
N LYS A 25 8.41 19.71 12.89
CA LYS A 25 7.58 19.55 14.09
C LYS A 25 6.56 18.43 13.86
N PRO A 26 6.09 17.70 14.91
CA PRO A 26 5.06 16.68 14.77
C PRO A 26 3.75 17.19 14.11
N SER A 27 3.43 18.48 14.27
CA SER A 27 2.29 19.13 13.60
C SER A 27 2.43 19.20 12.07
N ASP A 28 3.66 19.20 11.55
CA ASP A 28 3.94 19.25 10.11
C ASP A 28 3.56 17.93 9.41
N TYR A 29 3.25 16.89 10.20
CA TYR A 29 2.77 15.58 9.76
C TYR A 29 1.33 15.28 10.21
N SER A 30 0.52 16.31 10.48
CA SER A 30 -0.91 16.07 10.73
C SER A 30 -1.55 15.41 9.49
N LYS A 31 -2.61 14.64 9.72
CA LYS A 31 -3.37 14.00 8.65
C LYS A 31 -3.88 14.99 7.62
N GLU A 32 -4.35 16.15 8.08
CA GLU A 32 -4.86 17.23 7.23
C GLU A 32 -3.77 17.78 6.31
N GLU A 33 -2.61 18.14 6.87
CA GLU A 33 -1.50 18.70 6.10
C GLU A 33 -0.92 17.67 5.12
N ILE A 34 -0.74 16.41 5.55
CA ILE A 34 -0.25 15.32 4.70
C ILE A 34 -1.24 15.00 3.58
N ASN A 35 -2.55 14.98 3.86
CA ASN A 35 -3.57 14.74 2.84
C ASN A 35 -3.71 15.90 1.86
N LYS A 36 -3.41 17.13 2.28
CA LYS A 36 -3.35 18.29 1.38
C LYS A 36 -2.14 18.22 0.46
N LYS A 37 -0.97 17.86 1.00
CA LYS A 37 0.29 17.81 0.25
C LYS A 37 0.39 16.60 -0.68
N TYR A 38 -0.09 15.44 -0.22
CA TYR A 38 -0.06 14.16 -0.93
C TYR A 38 -1.49 13.60 -1.05
N PRO A 39 -2.32 14.17 -1.95
CA PRO A 39 -3.76 13.92 -1.96
C PRO A 39 -4.16 12.52 -2.40
N TYR A 40 -3.29 11.82 -3.14
CA TYR A 40 -3.60 10.50 -3.67
C TYR A 40 -3.25 9.38 -2.70
N TRP A 41 -4.01 8.29 -2.79
CA TRP A 41 -3.84 7.06 -2.03
C TRP A 41 -3.86 7.29 -0.52
N GLN A 42 -4.98 7.79 0.01
CA GLN A 42 -5.18 8.01 1.45
C GLN A 42 -5.59 6.71 2.13
N VAL A 43 -4.84 5.65 1.85
CA VAL A 43 -5.02 4.32 2.45
C VAL A 43 -4.37 4.31 3.83
N GLY A 44 -5.11 3.81 4.81
CA GLY A 44 -4.72 3.74 6.20
C GLY A 44 -4.78 2.33 6.78
N VAL A 45 -4.42 2.21 8.06
CA VAL A 45 -4.49 0.95 8.80
C VAL A 45 -5.65 0.99 9.78
N ALA A 46 -6.55 0.01 9.70
CA ALA A 46 -7.58 -0.21 10.71
C ALA A 46 -7.00 -1.02 11.88
N ASN A 47 -6.34 -2.14 11.59
CA ASN A 47 -5.69 -3.00 12.58
C ASN A 47 -4.64 -3.93 11.92
N PHE A 48 -3.79 -4.54 12.75
CA PHE A 48 -2.97 -5.71 12.41
C PHE A 48 -3.50 -6.93 13.14
N GLN A 49 -4.00 -7.91 12.40
CA GLN A 49 -4.65 -9.08 12.98
C GLN A 49 -4.02 -10.40 12.52
N ILE A 50 -4.21 -11.44 13.32
CA ILE A 50 -3.83 -12.80 12.96
C ILE A 50 -5.11 -13.57 12.71
N ALA A 51 -5.17 -14.31 11.60
CA ALA A 51 -6.34 -15.06 11.24
C ALA A 51 -6.71 -16.08 12.33
N ASN A 52 -7.99 -16.11 12.69
CA ASN A 52 -8.48 -16.94 13.80
C ASN A 52 -8.39 -18.45 13.52
N ASN A 53 -8.20 -18.83 12.26
CA ASN A 53 -8.08 -20.20 11.78
C ASN A 53 -6.63 -20.72 11.72
N LEU A 54 -5.64 -19.96 12.18
CA LEU A 54 -4.28 -20.49 12.34
C LEU A 54 -4.25 -21.63 13.37
N SER A 55 -3.52 -22.69 13.04
CA SER A 55 -3.29 -23.85 13.91
C SER A 55 -1.93 -23.80 14.63
N SER A 56 -1.05 -22.88 14.24
CA SER A 56 0.29 -22.69 14.80
C SER A 56 0.44 -21.32 15.45
N TYR A 57 1.44 -21.19 16.32
CA TYR A 57 1.83 -19.90 16.90
C TYR A 57 2.17 -18.91 15.80
N ALA A 58 1.67 -17.69 15.92
CA ALA A 58 1.95 -16.61 15.00
C ALA A 58 2.14 -15.29 15.73
N THR A 59 2.93 -14.40 15.15
CA THR A 59 3.18 -13.08 15.70
C THR A 59 3.30 -12.08 14.57
N ILE A 60 2.73 -10.90 14.73
CA ILE A 60 3.05 -9.72 13.92
C ILE A 60 3.85 -8.79 14.82
N THR A 61 5.17 -8.75 14.63
CA THR A 61 6.02 -7.93 15.50
C THR A 61 5.85 -6.44 15.22
N VAL A 62 6.23 -5.58 16.17
CA VAL A 62 6.27 -4.13 15.96
C VAL A 62 7.12 -3.76 14.72
N GLU A 63 8.22 -4.48 14.48
CA GLU A 63 9.06 -4.29 13.29
C GLU A 63 8.33 -4.64 11.99
N GLU A 64 7.53 -5.71 11.97
CA GLU A 64 6.70 -6.06 10.82
C GLU A 64 5.61 -5.00 10.57
N LYS A 65 5.01 -4.45 11.64
CA LYS A 65 4.05 -3.35 11.53
C LYS A 65 4.70 -2.10 10.95
N ARG A 66 5.90 -1.73 11.44
CA ARG A 66 6.69 -0.61 10.87
C ARG A 66 7.05 -0.86 9.41
N PHE A 67 7.37 -2.10 9.06
CA PHE A 67 7.65 -2.49 7.68
C PHE A 67 6.44 -2.25 6.77
N ILE A 68 5.23 -2.71 7.15
CA ILE A 68 3.99 -2.43 6.42
C ILE A 68 3.76 -0.93 6.26
N LEU A 69 3.87 -0.15 7.33
CA LEU A 69 3.70 1.30 7.30
C LEU A 69 4.71 1.99 6.36
N ARG A 70 5.96 1.50 6.30
CA ARG A 70 6.96 1.99 5.33
C ARG A 70 6.59 1.61 3.90
N CYS A 71 6.08 0.40 3.65
CA CYS A 71 5.55 0.01 2.35
C CYS A 71 4.37 0.91 1.92
N MET A 72 3.49 1.30 2.85
CA MET A 72 2.41 2.24 2.56
C MET A 72 2.94 3.62 2.16
N ALA A 73 3.97 4.12 2.86
CA ALA A 73 4.63 5.37 2.49
C ALA A 73 5.25 5.30 1.08
N LEU A 74 5.87 4.18 0.71
CA LEU A 74 6.45 3.97 -0.63
C LEU A 74 5.37 3.95 -1.73
N ILE A 75 4.28 3.20 -1.53
CA ILE A 75 3.14 3.19 -2.46
C ILE A 75 2.59 4.60 -2.62
N ARG A 76 2.31 5.29 -1.50
CA ARG A 76 1.76 6.65 -1.54
C ARG A 76 2.72 7.64 -2.20
N THR A 77 4.03 7.48 -2.03
CA THR A 77 5.04 8.27 -2.75
C THR A 77 4.96 8.02 -4.25
N ALA A 78 4.98 6.75 -4.67
CA ALA A 78 4.87 6.37 -6.09
C ALA A 78 3.58 6.90 -6.73
N LEU A 79 2.43 6.77 -6.06
CA LEU A 79 1.16 7.23 -6.63
C LEU A 79 1.05 8.76 -6.69
N ASN A 80 1.73 9.50 -5.83
CA ASN A 80 1.81 10.97 -5.88
C ASN A 80 2.97 11.48 -6.73
N SER A 81 3.75 10.61 -7.37
CA SER A 81 4.86 11.00 -8.24
C SER A 81 4.34 11.52 -9.59
N ASP A 82 5.10 12.42 -10.21
CA ASP A 82 4.80 12.97 -11.54
C ASP A 82 4.83 11.86 -12.63
N GLU A 83 5.68 10.85 -12.43
CA GLU A 83 5.95 9.78 -13.39
C GLU A 83 4.85 8.72 -13.44
N PHE A 84 4.02 8.61 -12.40
CA PHE A 84 3.06 7.50 -12.29
C PHE A 84 2.04 7.46 -13.44
N LEU A 85 1.46 8.60 -13.81
CA LEU A 85 0.47 8.64 -14.90
C LEU A 85 1.09 8.17 -16.23
N GLN A 86 2.29 8.66 -16.54
CA GLN A 86 2.97 8.26 -17.76
C GLN A 86 3.38 6.79 -17.71
N ALA A 87 3.85 6.28 -16.57
CA ALA A 87 4.18 4.87 -16.40
C ALA A 87 2.97 3.95 -16.57
N VAL A 88 1.77 4.37 -16.15
CA VAL A 88 0.51 3.64 -16.41
C VAL A 88 0.17 3.64 -17.90
N ARG A 89 0.33 4.77 -18.59
CA ARG A 89 0.11 4.85 -20.06
C ARG A 89 1.09 3.96 -20.82
N ASP A 90 2.36 3.98 -20.44
CA ASP A 90 3.43 3.20 -21.07
C ASP A 90 3.29 1.69 -20.81
N LYS A 91 2.57 1.29 -19.75
CA LYS A 91 2.27 -0.12 -19.47
C LYS A 91 1.43 -0.76 -20.57
N GLY A 92 0.72 0.03 -21.38
CA GLY A 92 -0.15 -0.45 -22.45
C GLY A 92 -1.54 -0.87 -21.96
N ALA A 93 -2.26 -1.63 -22.79
CA ALA A 93 -3.66 -1.94 -22.56
C ALA A 93 -3.86 -2.86 -21.35
N LEU A 94 -4.39 -2.32 -20.26
CA LEU A 94 -4.96 -3.09 -19.15
C LEU A 94 -6.45 -3.28 -19.41
N THR A 95 -6.96 -4.48 -19.20
CA THR A 95 -8.29 -4.89 -19.67
C THR A 95 -9.20 -5.36 -18.54
N ALA A 96 -10.50 -5.19 -18.72
CA ALA A 96 -11.49 -5.71 -17.78
C ALA A 96 -11.51 -7.25 -17.78
N ALA A 97 -11.46 -7.85 -16.60
CA ALA A 97 -11.51 -9.30 -16.44
C ALA A 97 -12.93 -9.88 -16.59
N SER A 98 -13.96 -9.06 -16.48
CA SER A 98 -15.36 -9.46 -16.56
C SER A 98 -16.24 -8.32 -17.07
N ASP A 99 -17.48 -8.63 -17.39
CA ASP A 99 -18.50 -7.61 -17.66
C ASP A 99 -18.86 -6.89 -16.36
N TYR A 100 -18.64 -5.58 -16.31
CA TYR A 100 -18.99 -4.74 -15.16
C TYR A 100 -19.95 -3.64 -15.60
N SER A 101 -20.90 -3.27 -14.74
CA SER A 101 -21.81 -2.15 -14.99
C SER A 101 -22.21 -1.45 -13.69
N TYR A 102 -22.41 -0.14 -13.78
CA TYR A 102 -22.99 0.68 -12.73
C TYR A 102 -23.54 1.98 -13.32
N GLY A 103 -24.76 2.37 -12.90
CA GLY A 103 -25.41 3.56 -13.43
C GLY A 103 -25.54 3.49 -14.96
N ASN A 104 -25.06 4.52 -15.65
CA ASN A 104 -25.05 4.62 -17.11
C ASN A 104 -23.74 4.12 -17.75
N PHE A 105 -22.80 3.57 -16.97
CA PHE A 105 -21.51 3.11 -17.48
C PHE A 105 -21.40 1.59 -17.41
N SER A 106 -20.82 1.00 -18.46
CA SER A 106 -20.49 -0.43 -18.49
C SER A 106 -19.20 -0.67 -19.27
N ILE A 107 -18.49 -1.72 -18.91
CA ILE A 107 -17.30 -2.20 -19.62
C ILE A 107 -17.39 -3.72 -19.79
N LYS A 108 -17.03 -4.20 -20.98
CA LYS A 108 -17.06 -5.63 -21.32
C LYS A 108 -15.75 -6.31 -20.96
N ALA A 109 -15.81 -7.60 -20.65
CA ALA A 109 -14.62 -8.42 -20.49
C ALA A 109 -13.70 -8.29 -21.71
N GLY A 110 -12.40 -8.13 -21.48
CA GLY A 110 -11.38 -7.92 -22.51
C GLY A 110 -11.28 -6.48 -23.05
N ALA A 111 -12.24 -5.60 -22.75
CA ALA A 111 -12.14 -4.20 -23.17
C ALA A 111 -11.06 -3.47 -22.37
N ALA A 112 -10.27 -2.65 -23.06
CA ALA A 112 -9.22 -1.84 -22.44
C ALA A 112 -9.84 -0.75 -21.56
N TYR A 113 -9.24 -0.54 -20.39
CA TYR A 113 -9.51 0.62 -19.56
C TYR A 113 -8.87 1.86 -20.17
N ASP A 114 -9.48 3.02 -19.96
CA ASP A 114 -8.82 4.30 -20.19
C ASP A 114 -7.73 4.48 -19.11
N PRO A 115 -6.45 4.68 -19.48
CA PRO A 115 -5.35 4.72 -18.52
C PRO A 115 -5.41 5.92 -17.57
N ASP A 116 -5.99 7.04 -18.01
CA ASP A 116 -6.12 8.24 -17.18
C ASP A 116 -7.23 8.05 -16.15
N LYS A 117 -8.37 7.49 -16.58
CA LYS A 117 -9.47 7.13 -15.68
C LYS A 117 -9.08 6.02 -14.71
N LEU A 118 -8.33 5.02 -15.18
CA LEU A 118 -7.79 3.96 -14.32
C LEU A 118 -6.87 4.54 -13.24
N THR A 119 -5.98 5.46 -13.64
CA THR A 119 -5.09 6.18 -12.72
C THR A 119 -5.89 6.98 -11.69
N GLU A 120 -6.92 7.69 -12.11
CA GLU A 120 -7.80 8.47 -11.23
C GLU A 120 -8.56 7.58 -10.22
N VAL A 121 -9.12 6.46 -10.70
CA VAL A 121 -9.83 5.46 -9.88
C VAL A 121 -8.94 4.92 -8.77
N VAL A 122 -7.70 4.58 -9.12
CA VAL A 122 -6.69 4.06 -8.18
C VAL A 122 -6.24 5.16 -7.21
N ARG A 123 -5.86 6.33 -7.71
CA ARG A 123 -5.32 7.43 -6.89
C ARG A 123 -6.32 7.98 -5.88
N THR A 124 -7.62 7.88 -6.13
CA THR A 124 -8.67 8.46 -5.27
C THR A 124 -9.12 7.54 -4.14
N VAL A 125 -8.48 6.37 -3.94
CA VAL A 125 -8.83 5.46 -2.84
C VAL A 125 -8.53 6.11 -1.49
N LYS A 126 -9.53 6.09 -0.60
CA LYS A 126 -9.47 6.58 0.78
C LYS A 126 -10.16 5.56 1.69
N HIS A 127 -9.39 4.66 2.30
CA HIS A 127 -9.94 3.58 3.11
C HIS A 127 -8.90 3.04 4.10
N ASN A 128 -9.34 2.64 5.29
CA ASN A 128 -8.49 1.96 6.26
C ASN A 128 -8.64 0.45 6.07
N PHE A 129 -7.52 -0.26 5.95
CA PHE A 129 -7.50 -1.71 5.79
C PHE A 129 -6.97 -2.42 7.03
N THR A 130 -7.50 -3.60 7.27
CA THR A 130 -6.92 -4.56 8.19
C THR A 130 -5.83 -5.36 7.47
N TYR A 131 -4.67 -5.46 8.08
CA TYR A 131 -3.56 -6.26 7.58
C TYR A 131 -3.47 -7.57 8.37
N GLU A 132 -3.65 -8.70 7.69
CA GLU A 132 -3.83 -10.00 8.32
C GLU A 132 -2.72 -11.00 8.00
N LYS A 133 -2.25 -11.75 9.01
CA LYS A 133 -1.47 -12.99 8.78
C LYS A 133 -2.39 -14.18 8.58
N LEU A 134 -2.25 -14.86 7.44
CA LEU A 134 -3.08 -15.99 7.02
C LEU A 134 -2.29 -17.31 6.94
N SER A 135 -2.98 -18.45 7.03
CA SER A 135 -2.47 -19.77 6.66
C SER A 135 -2.72 -20.07 5.17
N THR A 136 -2.30 -19.18 4.26
CA THR A 136 -2.39 -19.42 2.81
C THR A 136 -1.13 -20.06 2.26
N GLY A 137 -1.24 -20.77 1.14
CA GLY A 137 -0.08 -21.24 0.35
C GLY A 137 0.38 -20.26 -0.75
N GLY A 138 -0.18 -19.04 -0.76
CA GLY A 138 0.16 -17.96 -1.70
C GLY A 138 0.65 -16.72 -0.95
N ALA A 139 1.33 -15.82 -1.68
CA ALA A 139 2.03 -14.68 -1.10
C ALA A 139 1.08 -13.62 -0.48
N GLY A 140 -0.08 -13.40 -1.09
CA GLY A 140 -1.07 -12.44 -0.62
C GLY A 140 -2.49 -12.91 -0.91
N LEU A 141 -3.45 -12.32 -0.21
CA LEU A 141 -4.86 -12.50 -0.49
C LEU A 141 -5.65 -11.24 -0.14
N GLY A 142 -6.24 -10.60 -1.14
CA GLY A 142 -7.30 -9.60 -0.98
C GLY A 142 -8.68 -10.17 -1.30
N THR A 143 -9.70 -9.78 -0.54
CA THR A 143 -11.09 -10.03 -0.97
C THR A 143 -11.42 -9.15 -2.17
N VAL A 144 -11.98 -9.75 -3.22
CA VAL A 144 -12.41 -9.00 -4.41
C VAL A 144 -13.59 -8.11 -4.06
N GLY A 145 -13.39 -6.79 -4.14
CA GLY A 145 -14.44 -5.80 -3.93
C GLY A 145 -15.31 -5.59 -5.16
N VAL A 146 -16.20 -4.59 -5.07
CA VAL A 146 -16.96 -4.13 -6.23
C VAL A 146 -16.06 -3.37 -7.19
N SER A 147 -16.30 -3.47 -8.50
CA SER A 147 -15.52 -2.73 -9.50
C SER A 147 -15.62 -1.23 -9.28
N ARG A 148 -14.56 -0.63 -8.71
CA ARG A 148 -14.48 0.80 -8.45
C ARG A 148 -14.48 1.61 -9.75
N TYR A 149 -13.89 1.06 -10.82
CA TYR A 149 -13.80 1.72 -12.12
C TYR A 149 -15.19 2.07 -12.69
N VAL A 150 -16.10 1.09 -12.81
CA VAL A 150 -17.44 1.36 -13.37
C VAL A 150 -18.28 2.25 -12.47
N ARG A 151 -18.08 2.16 -11.14
CA ARG A 151 -18.78 3.02 -10.18
C ARG A 151 -18.34 4.46 -10.30
N TYR A 152 -17.03 4.69 -10.39
CA TYR A 152 -16.45 6.01 -10.61
C TYR A 152 -16.93 6.61 -11.94
N CYS A 153 -16.81 5.86 -13.03
CA CYS A 153 -17.23 6.31 -14.36
C CYS A 153 -18.75 6.46 -14.51
N GLY A 154 -19.54 5.68 -13.76
CA GLY A 154 -21.00 5.78 -13.68
C GLY A 154 -21.50 6.87 -12.74
N GLY A 155 -20.61 7.70 -12.18
CA GLY A 155 -20.97 8.90 -11.42
C GLY A 155 -21.12 8.72 -9.91
N GLN A 156 -20.73 7.58 -9.33
CA GLN A 156 -20.71 7.44 -7.88
C GLN A 156 -19.58 8.30 -7.27
N PRO A 157 -19.86 9.11 -6.23
CA PRO A 157 -18.81 9.87 -5.52
C PRO A 157 -17.69 8.96 -5.02
N ALA A 158 -16.43 9.37 -5.23
CA ALA A 158 -15.25 8.53 -5.02
C ALA A 158 -15.09 8.00 -3.58
N ASP A 159 -15.55 8.78 -2.60
CA ASP A 159 -15.56 8.50 -1.16
C ASP A 159 -16.72 7.59 -0.72
N GLN A 160 -17.71 7.39 -1.59
CA GLN A 160 -18.88 6.53 -1.34
C GLN A 160 -18.78 5.18 -2.05
N ILE A 161 -17.75 4.95 -2.86
CA ILE A 161 -17.56 3.67 -3.54
C ILE A 161 -17.06 2.63 -2.54
N PRO A 162 -17.79 1.51 -2.31
CA PRO A 162 -17.38 0.48 -1.39
C PRO A 162 -16.04 -0.14 -1.79
N THR A 163 -15.23 -0.48 -0.80
CA THR A 163 -13.96 -1.19 -0.94
C THR A 163 -13.99 -2.35 0.06
N ALA A 164 -13.39 -3.49 -0.26
CA ALA A 164 -13.13 -4.51 0.76
C ALA A 164 -12.17 -3.94 1.82
N ASP A 165 -12.14 -4.53 3.01
CA ASP A 165 -11.57 -3.89 4.21
C ASP A 165 -10.33 -4.59 4.76
N TRP A 166 -9.80 -5.60 4.06
CA TRP A 166 -8.60 -6.31 4.51
C TRP A 166 -7.73 -6.85 3.38
N VAL A 167 -6.43 -6.93 3.69
CA VAL A 167 -5.39 -7.59 2.90
C VAL A 167 -4.66 -8.58 3.79
N GLY A 168 -4.54 -9.81 3.32
CA GLY A 168 -3.79 -10.86 3.98
C GLY A 168 -2.46 -11.16 3.33
N PHE A 169 -1.50 -11.58 4.14
CA PHE A 169 -0.23 -12.14 3.69
C PHE A 169 0.03 -13.46 4.43
N GLU A 170 0.84 -14.32 3.82
CA GLU A 170 1.25 -15.59 4.43
C GLU A 170 1.84 -15.36 5.83
N ASN A 171 1.63 -16.34 6.72
CA ASN A 171 2.23 -16.39 8.05
C ASN A 171 3.74 -16.69 7.98
N ASP A 172 4.50 -15.71 7.48
CA ASP A 172 5.96 -15.64 7.50
C ASP A 172 6.39 -14.34 8.16
N ASN A 173 7.70 -14.12 8.31
CA ASN A 173 8.25 -12.82 8.62
C ASN A 173 8.20 -11.93 7.36
N TRP A 174 7.27 -10.98 7.33
CA TRP A 174 7.06 -10.10 6.18
C TRP A 174 8.30 -9.29 5.79
N ILE A 175 9.19 -9.02 6.75
CA ILE A 175 10.45 -8.34 6.48
C ILE A 175 11.37 -9.21 5.62
N LYS A 176 11.34 -10.55 5.73
CA LYS A 176 12.19 -11.43 4.92
C LYS A 176 11.85 -11.38 3.44
N TRP A 177 10.63 -10.97 3.10
CA TRP A 177 10.22 -10.79 1.71
C TRP A 177 10.85 -9.55 1.09
N SER A 178 11.47 -8.70 1.93
CA SER A 178 12.41 -7.69 1.47
C SER A 178 13.79 -8.26 1.04
N GLY A 179 13.95 -9.59 0.95
CA GLY A 179 15.24 -10.25 0.75
C GLY A 179 16.04 -10.35 2.06
N SER A 180 17.15 -11.10 2.06
CA SER A 180 18.04 -11.23 3.23
C SER A 180 18.57 -9.86 3.68
N GLY A 181 17.90 -9.25 4.66
CA GLY A 181 18.37 -8.09 5.42
C GLY A 181 17.94 -6.70 4.92
N ASN A 182 16.64 -6.46 4.65
CA ASN A 182 16.12 -5.14 4.26
C ASN A 182 16.69 -4.65 2.91
N SER A 183 16.78 -5.53 1.91
CA SER A 183 17.22 -5.07 0.58
C SER A 183 16.19 -4.08 0.01
N LEU A 184 16.68 -2.99 -0.57
CA LEU A 184 15.80 -1.97 -1.16
C LEU A 184 14.97 -2.53 -2.32
N TYR A 185 15.51 -3.53 -3.04
CA TYR A 185 14.76 -4.31 -4.03
C TYR A 185 13.55 -5.00 -3.40
N GLY A 186 13.72 -5.61 -2.23
CA GLY A 186 12.62 -6.31 -1.61
C GLY A 186 11.57 -5.41 -0.96
N TYR A 187 11.91 -4.18 -0.54
CA TYR A 187 10.89 -3.17 -0.20
C TYR A 187 10.01 -2.86 -1.42
N SER A 188 10.63 -2.70 -2.61
CA SER A 188 9.87 -2.46 -3.84
C SER A 188 8.95 -3.63 -4.20
N SER A 189 9.43 -4.87 -4.05
CA SER A 189 8.67 -6.10 -4.35
C SER A 189 7.51 -6.31 -3.37
N PHE A 190 7.74 -6.16 -2.06
CA PHE A 190 6.66 -6.35 -1.09
C PHE A 190 5.63 -5.22 -1.16
N ALA A 191 6.06 -3.96 -1.30
CA ALA A 191 5.13 -2.85 -1.42
C ALA A 191 4.27 -2.97 -2.68
N SER A 192 4.85 -3.41 -3.81
CA SER A 192 4.07 -3.63 -5.03
C SER A 192 3.11 -4.83 -4.91
N LEU A 193 3.49 -5.90 -4.22
CA LEU A 193 2.58 -7.01 -3.89
C LEU A 193 1.44 -6.53 -2.98
N MET A 194 1.73 -5.75 -1.94
CA MET A 194 0.68 -5.17 -1.10
C MET A 194 -0.28 -4.29 -1.92
N PHE A 195 0.26 -3.51 -2.86
CA PHE A 195 -0.54 -2.73 -3.78
C PHE A 195 -1.39 -3.61 -4.72
N HIS A 196 -0.87 -4.74 -5.19
CA HIS A 196 -1.60 -5.74 -5.97
C HIS A 196 -2.85 -6.22 -5.23
N GLU A 197 -2.70 -6.61 -3.97
CA GLU A 197 -3.84 -7.07 -3.17
C GLU A 197 -4.88 -5.96 -2.96
N HIS A 198 -4.43 -4.71 -2.76
CA HIS A 198 -5.35 -3.56 -2.73
C HIS A 198 -6.12 -3.37 -4.04
N MET A 199 -5.56 -3.73 -5.20
CA MET A 199 -6.29 -3.69 -6.48
C MET A 199 -7.47 -4.68 -6.48
N HIS A 200 -7.30 -5.85 -5.86
CA HIS A 200 -8.40 -6.78 -5.65
C HIS A 200 -9.51 -6.17 -4.80
N ASN A 201 -9.15 -5.47 -3.72
CA ASN A 201 -10.14 -4.86 -2.84
C ASN A 201 -11.00 -3.75 -3.49
N ILE A 202 -10.50 -3.13 -4.56
CA ILE A 202 -11.26 -2.16 -5.38
C ILE A 202 -11.87 -2.78 -6.65
N GLY A 203 -11.93 -4.12 -6.70
CA GLY A 203 -12.69 -4.89 -7.69
C GLY A 203 -11.99 -5.13 -9.02
N PHE A 204 -10.66 -5.01 -9.08
CA PHE A 204 -9.87 -5.52 -10.20
C PHE A 204 -9.49 -6.97 -9.93
N THR A 205 -9.70 -7.88 -10.88
CA THR A 205 -9.32 -9.29 -10.75
C THR A 205 -8.31 -9.68 -11.83
N HIS A 206 -7.74 -10.88 -11.71
CA HIS A 206 -6.98 -11.46 -12.81
C HIS A 206 -7.93 -11.81 -13.96
N ASN A 207 -7.50 -11.52 -15.18
CA ASN A 207 -8.17 -11.80 -16.42
C ASN A 207 -7.60 -13.11 -17.00
N ASP A 208 -8.41 -14.16 -17.03
CA ASP A 208 -8.06 -15.42 -17.67
C ASP A 208 -8.09 -15.34 -19.21
N VAL A 209 -8.75 -14.31 -19.77
CA VAL A 209 -8.85 -14.07 -21.22
C VAL A 209 -7.56 -13.46 -21.78
N ASN A 210 -6.90 -12.58 -21.03
CA ASN A 210 -5.61 -12.00 -21.42
C ASN A 210 -4.74 -11.74 -20.18
N LYS A 211 -3.89 -12.73 -19.86
CA LYS A 211 -3.04 -12.72 -18.66
C LYS A 211 -2.02 -11.58 -18.65
N ASP A 212 -1.61 -11.11 -19.82
CA ASP A 212 -0.62 -10.02 -19.96
C ASP A 212 -1.25 -8.63 -19.79
N SER A 213 -2.58 -8.55 -19.78
CA SER A 213 -3.35 -7.30 -19.68
C SER A 213 -4.12 -7.18 -18.36
N ASN A 214 -3.65 -7.87 -17.32
CA ASN A 214 -4.21 -7.88 -15.98
C ASN A 214 -3.93 -6.58 -15.23
N VAL A 215 -4.96 -5.92 -14.70
CA VAL A 215 -4.77 -4.69 -13.91
C VAL A 215 -3.89 -4.92 -12.67
N PRO A 216 -4.13 -5.94 -11.81
CA PRO A 216 -3.33 -6.11 -10.60
C PRO A 216 -1.83 -6.30 -10.88
N TYR A 217 -1.47 -7.23 -11.76
CA TYR A 217 -0.06 -7.43 -12.16
C TYR A 217 0.51 -6.25 -12.95
N GLY A 218 -0.32 -5.65 -13.82
CA GLY A 218 0.08 -4.54 -14.66
C GLY A 218 0.51 -3.33 -13.83
N LEU A 219 -0.32 -2.96 -12.85
CA LEU A 219 -0.03 -1.84 -11.97
C LEU A 219 0.97 -2.19 -10.87
N GLN A 220 1.05 -3.46 -10.43
CA GLN A 220 2.14 -3.93 -9.56
C GLN A 220 3.51 -3.65 -10.19
N ASP A 221 3.71 -4.02 -11.46
CA ASP A 221 4.96 -3.78 -12.19
C ASP A 221 5.30 -2.28 -12.27
N VAL A 222 4.30 -1.43 -12.56
CA VAL A 222 4.46 0.03 -12.59
C VAL A 222 4.90 0.56 -11.22
N VAL A 223 4.19 0.21 -10.15
CA VAL A 223 4.49 0.67 -8.79
C VAL A 223 5.84 0.14 -8.32
N GLN A 224 6.18 -1.11 -8.61
CA GLN A 224 7.47 -1.69 -8.25
C GLN A 224 8.63 -0.93 -8.88
N LYS A 225 8.58 -0.67 -10.18
CA LYS A 225 9.62 0.08 -10.91
C LYS A 225 9.78 1.49 -10.38
N LEU A 226 8.67 2.19 -10.11
CA LEU A 226 8.73 3.54 -9.54
C LEU A 226 9.32 3.53 -8.12
N ILE A 227 8.88 2.61 -7.26
CA ILE A 227 9.43 2.48 -5.91
C ILE A 227 10.94 2.16 -5.97
N TYR A 228 11.37 1.28 -6.88
CA TYR A 228 12.78 0.96 -7.05
C TYR A 228 13.59 2.20 -7.46
N ARG A 229 13.10 2.98 -8.42
CA ARG A 229 13.73 4.25 -8.84
C ARG A 229 13.78 5.29 -7.71
N ILE A 230 12.71 5.40 -6.93
CA ILE A 230 12.62 6.28 -5.75
C ILE A 230 13.58 5.84 -4.63
N LEU A 231 13.90 4.55 -4.53
CA LEU A 231 14.83 4.07 -3.50
C LEU A 231 16.30 4.15 -3.96
N ASN A 232 16.58 3.92 -5.24
CA ASN A 232 17.94 3.57 -5.69
C ASN A 232 18.43 4.23 -6.97
N GLU A 233 17.55 4.84 -7.77
CA GLU A 233 17.94 5.34 -9.09
C GLU A 233 17.67 6.84 -9.23
N ASP A 234 17.31 7.27 -10.43
CA ASP A 234 17.18 8.65 -10.85
C ASP A 234 16.13 9.45 -10.08
N LEU A 235 15.17 8.79 -9.42
CA LEU A 235 14.11 9.44 -8.66
C LEU A 235 14.41 9.58 -7.16
N LYS A 236 15.53 9.02 -6.68
CA LYS A 236 15.85 8.95 -5.26
C LYS A 236 15.90 10.31 -4.59
N ASP A 237 16.73 11.20 -5.10
CA ASP A 237 16.92 12.52 -4.48
C ASP A 237 15.68 13.40 -4.70
N LYS A 238 14.96 13.22 -5.82
CA LYS A 238 13.73 13.96 -6.13
C LYS A 238 12.64 13.72 -5.08
N TYR A 239 12.45 12.47 -4.64
CA TYR A 239 11.36 12.09 -3.74
C TYR A 239 11.79 11.72 -2.31
N ALA A 240 13.08 11.82 -1.98
CA ALA A 240 13.59 11.53 -0.63
C ALA A 240 12.80 12.25 0.47
N LYS A 241 12.61 13.56 0.33
CA LYS A 241 11.86 14.36 1.30
C LYS A 241 10.41 13.90 1.43
N GLN A 242 9.73 13.63 0.33
CA GLN A 242 8.33 13.18 0.34
C GLN A 242 8.19 11.82 1.03
N LEU A 243 9.12 10.91 0.74
CA LEU A 243 9.14 9.58 1.34
C LEU A 243 9.40 9.63 2.85
N ASP A 244 10.30 10.51 3.30
CA ASP A 244 10.58 10.74 4.72
C ASP A 244 9.36 11.33 5.45
N GLU A 245 8.72 12.33 4.86
CA GLU A 245 7.53 12.95 5.44
C GLU A 245 6.35 11.96 5.53
N LEU A 246 6.10 11.18 4.49
CA LEU A 246 5.06 10.15 4.50
C LEU A 246 5.37 9.04 5.52
N THR A 247 6.63 8.69 5.71
CA THR A 247 7.02 7.67 6.70
C THR A 247 6.84 8.17 8.12
N ALA A 248 7.26 9.42 8.39
CA ALA A 248 7.03 10.08 9.67
C ALA A 248 5.53 10.18 9.97
N TYR A 249 4.71 10.53 8.97
CA TYR A 249 3.25 10.53 9.07
C TYR A 249 2.71 9.16 9.46
N TYR A 250 3.01 8.10 8.71
CA TYR A 250 2.47 6.76 8.98
C TYR A 250 2.89 6.26 10.37
N PHE A 251 4.14 6.49 10.80
CA PHE A 251 4.57 6.10 12.14
C PHE A 251 3.92 6.91 13.26
N THR A 252 3.57 8.17 12.99
CA THR A 252 2.92 9.06 13.96
C THR A 252 1.42 8.77 14.07
N GLU A 253 0.72 8.70 12.94
CA GLU A 253 -0.73 8.41 12.86
C GLU A 253 -1.05 7.06 13.48
N TYR A 254 -0.21 6.04 13.26
CA TYR A 254 -0.46 4.67 13.71
C TYR A 254 0.41 4.25 14.90
N LYS A 255 0.97 5.21 15.66
CA LYS A 255 1.86 4.94 16.81
C LYS A 255 1.26 3.97 17.84
N ASP A 256 -0.07 4.01 18.02
CA ASP A 256 -0.77 3.18 19.00
C ASP A 256 -0.78 1.70 18.58
N LEU A 257 -0.75 1.43 17.26
CA LEU A 257 -0.61 0.06 16.74
C LEU A 257 0.83 -0.49 16.86
N LEU A 258 1.80 0.37 17.18
CA LEU A 258 3.23 0.06 17.28
C LEU A 258 3.72 -0.15 18.72
N LEU A 259 2.81 -0.25 19.69
CA LEU A 259 3.15 -0.40 21.10
C LEU A 259 3.60 -1.82 21.46
N GLU A 260 2.99 -2.82 20.84
CA GLU A 260 3.24 -4.23 21.13
C GLU A 260 3.04 -5.12 19.90
N ASP A 261 3.56 -6.34 19.99
CA ASP A 261 3.37 -7.38 18.97
C ASP A 261 1.92 -7.89 19.01
N SER A 262 1.33 -8.19 17.85
CA SER A 262 0.08 -8.96 17.81
C SER A 262 0.44 -10.44 17.90
N VAL A 263 -0.04 -11.17 18.92
CA VAL A 263 0.33 -12.57 19.16
C VAL A 263 -0.89 -13.48 19.11
N PHE A 264 -0.76 -14.60 18.39
CA PHE A 264 -1.69 -15.70 18.43
C PHE A 264 -0.98 -16.95 18.97
N ASP A 265 -1.51 -17.49 20.06
CA ASP A 265 -0.97 -18.67 20.72
C ASP A 265 -2.07 -19.75 20.81
N PRO A 266 -2.00 -20.82 19.99
CA PRO A 266 -3.04 -21.84 19.96
C PRO A 266 -3.15 -22.62 21.28
N SER A 267 -2.13 -22.57 22.15
CA SER A 267 -2.17 -23.22 23.48
C SER A 267 -2.99 -22.46 24.52
N LYS A 268 -3.40 -21.23 24.20
CA LYS A 268 -4.22 -20.36 25.07
C LYS A 268 -5.69 -20.29 24.67
N LYS A 269 -6.12 -21.15 23.73
CA LYS A 269 -7.53 -21.35 23.37
C LYS A 269 -8.23 -22.31 24.32
#